data_AF-A0A955RB97-F1
#
_entry.id   AF-A0A955RB97-F1
#
_cell.length_a   1.000
_cell.length_b   1.000
_cell.length_c   1.000
_cell.angle_alpha   90.00
_cell.angle_beta   90.00
_cell.angle_gamma   90.00
#
_symmetry.space_group_name_H-M   'P 1'
#
loop_
_entity.id
_entity.type
_entity.pdbx_description
1 polymer ?
#
loop_
_entity_poly.entity_id
_entity_poly.type
_entity_poly.pdbx_seq_one_letter_code
_entity_poly.pdbx_strand_id
1 'polypeptide(L)'
;MGDTHGSRFAKPRDNRRRPAPPPRVAKGPPGPPRRLFLPTTRADLEERGWDAVDVVIVTGDAYVDHPAFGPVLIARFLEGLGYRVGLIAQPDWRSAEPFRELGRPRLFFGVAAGNLDSMLNRLTAQKKNRAEDPYSPGGRPGQRPDRATVVYAQRCREAYKDVPIVIGGIEASLRRIAHFDYWQEKVRRSILIDAKADLLLYGNAERAIV
;
A
#
# COMPACT_ATOMS: atom_id res chain seq x y z
N MET A 1 -47.74 23.82 -63.71
CA MET A 1 -46.60 24.42 -63.00
C MET A 1 -46.58 23.89 -61.57
N GLY A 2 -45.54 23.16 -61.16
CA GLY A 2 -45.37 22.76 -59.77
C GLY A 2 -44.43 21.57 -59.54
N ASP A 3 -43.22 21.58 -60.11
CA ASP A 3 -42.16 20.63 -59.74
C ASP A 3 -41.49 21.11 -58.45
N THR A 4 -41.57 20.31 -57.38
CA THR A 4 -40.84 20.56 -56.12
C THR A 4 -39.59 19.68 -56.07
N HIS A 5 -38.43 20.33 -56.15
CA HIS A 5 -37.10 19.74 -56.01
C HIS A 5 -36.83 19.30 -54.57
N GLY A 6 -36.76 17.99 -54.34
CA GLY A 6 -36.21 17.39 -53.12
C GLY A 6 -34.69 17.33 -53.15
N SER A 7 -34.02 18.35 -52.60
CA SER A 7 -32.58 18.37 -52.35
C SER A 7 -32.20 17.34 -51.27
N ARG A 8 -31.45 16.30 -51.66
CA ARG A 8 -30.81 15.34 -50.73
C ARG A 8 -29.45 15.88 -50.30
N PHE A 9 -29.36 16.46 -49.11
CA PHE A 9 -28.08 16.76 -48.45
C PHE A 9 -27.42 15.45 -47.99
N ALA A 10 -26.27 15.11 -48.57
CA ALA A 10 -25.42 14.02 -48.10
C ALA A 10 -24.71 14.42 -46.78
N LYS A 11 -24.80 13.58 -45.75
CA LYS A 11 -24.06 13.77 -44.50
C LYS A 11 -22.55 13.62 -44.73
N PRO A 12 -21.70 14.48 -44.14
CA PRO A 12 -20.24 14.37 -44.27
C PRO A 12 -19.74 13.09 -43.60
N ARG A 13 -18.85 12.36 -44.28
CA ARG A 13 -18.17 11.17 -43.76
C ARG A 13 -17.19 11.60 -42.65
N ASP A 14 -17.42 11.12 -41.44
CA ASP A 14 -16.51 11.27 -40.29
C ASP A 14 -15.21 10.50 -40.59
N ASN A 15 -14.13 11.23 -40.88
CA ASN A 15 -12.83 10.68 -41.24
C ASN A 15 -11.86 10.62 -40.04
N ARG A 16 -12.39 10.54 -38.81
CA ARG A 16 -11.56 10.34 -37.61
C ARG A 16 -10.98 8.92 -37.62
N ARG A 17 -9.70 8.81 -38.02
CA ARG A 17 -8.91 7.60 -37.84
C ARG A 17 -9.02 7.15 -36.37
N ARG A 18 -9.53 5.94 -36.15
CA ARG A 18 -9.50 5.30 -34.82
C ARG A 18 -8.05 5.28 -34.33
N PRO A 19 -7.78 5.66 -33.07
CA PRO A 19 -6.44 5.53 -32.53
C PRO A 19 -6.01 4.06 -32.57
N ALA A 20 -4.76 3.83 -32.98
CA ALA A 20 -4.20 2.49 -32.98
C ALA A 20 -4.28 1.88 -31.57
N PRO A 21 -4.58 0.58 -31.44
CA PRO A 21 -4.55 -0.07 -30.14
C PRO A 21 -3.14 0.07 -29.53
N PRO A 22 -3.03 0.24 -28.20
CA PRO A 22 -1.74 0.33 -27.56
C PRO A 22 -0.91 -0.92 -27.88
N PRO A 23 0.42 -0.78 -28.03
CA PRO A 23 1.29 -1.92 -28.32
C PRO A 23 1.08 -2.98 -27.25
N ARG A 24 0.86 -4.23 -27.67
CA ARG A 24 0.82 -5.38 -26.76
C ARG A 24 2.19 -5.47 -26.10
N VAL A 25 2.27 -5.18 -24.81
CA VAL A 25 3.48 -5.43 -24.03
C VAL A 25 3.76 -6.91 -24.13
N ALA A 26 4.90 -7.28 -24.75
CA ALA A 26 5.32 -8.66 -24.83
C ALA A 26 5.40 -9.22 -23.41
N LYS A 27 4.74 -10.36 -23.15
CA LYS A 27 4.92 -11.07 -21.89
C LYS A 27 6.37 -11.52 -21.86
N GLY A 28 7.15 -10.92 -20.96
CA GLY A 28 8.51 -11.37 -20.67
C GLY A 28 8.53 -12.83 -20.19
N PRO A 29 9.71 -13.41 -19.99
CA PRO A 29 9.83 -14.75 -19.44
C PRO A 29 8.99 -14.89 -18.15
N PRO A 30 8.37 -16.05 -17.90
CA PRO A 30 7.60 -16.26 -16.69
C PRO A 30 8.50 -15.98 -15.48
N GLY A 31 8.01 -15.14 -14.56
CA GLY A 31 8.71 -14.85 -13.32
C GLY A 31 8.83 -16.09 -12.43
N PRO A 32 9.61 -15.99 -11.34
CA PRO A 32 9.69 -17.03 -10.33
C PRO A 32 8.30 -17.44 -9.81
N PRO A 33 8.11 -18.71 -9.38
CA PRO A 33 6.82 -19.19 -8.90
C PRO A 33 6.36 -18.43 -7.65
N ARG A 34 5.04 -18.13 -7.58
CA ARG A 34 4.44 -17.29 -6.52
C ARG A 34 4.72 -17.80 -5.10
N ARG A 35 4.80 -19.12 -4.89
CA ARG A 35 5.15 -19.73 -3.60
C ARG A 35 6.49 -19.28 -3.00
N LEU A 36 7.41 -18.73 -3.80
CA LEU A 36 8.66 -18.16 -3.29
C LEU A 36 8.47 -16.81 -2.59
N PHE A 37 7.36 -16.12 -2.84
CA PHE A 37 7.02 -14.82 -2.27
C PHE A 37 6.07 -14.97 -1.09
N LEU A 38 6.06 -13.99 -0.18
CA LEU A 38 5.06 -13.93 0.89
C LEU A 38 3.64 -13.92 0.29
N PRO A 39 2.66 -14.60 0.92
CA PRO A 39 1.28 -14.57 0.45
C PRO A 39 0.70 -13.16 0.53
N THR A 40 0.05 -12.76 -0.56
CA THR A 40 -0.56 -11.43 -0.73
C THR A 40 -2.06 -11.50 -1.01
N THR A 41 -2.56 -12.71 -1.28
CA THR A 41 -3.96 -12.99 -1.62
C THR A 41 -4.46 -14.24 -0.91
N ARG A 42 -5.78 -14.42 -0.85
CA ARG A 42 -6.38 -15.66 -0.33
C ARG A 42 -5.93 -16.91 -1.11
N ALA A 43 -5.78 -16.81 -2.43
CA ALA A 43 -5.32 -17.91 -3.27
C ALA A 43 -3.88 -18.35 -2.92
N ASP A 44 -3.00 -17.40 -2.56
CA ASP A 44 -1.65 -17.74 -2.10
C ASP A 44 -1.68 -18.52 -0.77
N LEU A 45 -2.66 -18.28 0.10
CA LEU A 45 -2.86 -19.03 1.34
C LEU A 45 -3.37 -20.45 1.05
N GLU A 46 -4.32 -20.59 0.14
CA GLU A 46 -4.87 -21.89 -0.28
C GLU A 46 -3.80 -22.78 -0.91
N GLU A 47 -2.94 -22.23 -1.77
CA GLU A 47 -1.79 -22.95 -2.36
C GLU A 47 -0.83 -23.47 -1.28
N ARG A 48 -0.71 -22.77 -0.15
CA ARG A 48 0.11 -23.14 1.01
C ARG A 48 -0.62 -24.07 2.00
N GLY A 49 -1.91 -24.32 1.82
CA GLY A 49 -2.75 -25.02 2.79
C GLY A 49 -2.92 -24.26 4.11
N TRP A 50 -2.82 -22.93 4.08
CA TRP A 50 -2.97 -22.07 5.26
C TRP A 50 -4.42 -21.59 5.39
N ASP A 51 -5.01 -21.85 6.54
CA ASP A 51 -6.33 -21.37 6.93
C ASP A 51 -6.30 -19.90 7.39
N ALA A 52 -5.21 -19.52 8.06
CA ALA A 52 -4.93 -18.17 8.53
C ALA A 52 -3.40 -17.91 8.60
N VAL A 53 -3.06 -16.61 8.59
CA VAL A 53 -1.72 -16.10 8.89
C VAL A 53 -1.61 -15.71 10.37
N ASP A 54 -0.41 -15.79 10.93
CA ASP A 54 -0.11 -15.30 12.27
C ASP A 54 0.00 -13.78 12.28
N VAL A 55 0.68 -13.22 11.29
CA VAL A 55 0.95 -11.78 11.17
C VAL A 55 0.60 -11.30 9.78
N VAL A 56 -0.07 -10.15 9.68
CA VAL A 56 -0.22 -9.41 8.42
C VAL A 56 0.62 -8.15 8.50
N ILE A 57 1.57 -8.00 7.58
CA ILE A 57 2.33 -6.76 7.41
C ILE A 57 1.66 -5.89 6.35
N VAL A 58 1.32 -4.65 6.71
CA VAL A 58 0.76 -3.63 5.83
C VAL A 58 1.81 -2.57 5.56
N THR A 59 2.08 -2.31 4.28
CA THR A 59 3.09 -1.35 3.84
C THR A 59 2.54 -0.35 2.83
N GLY A 60 3.01 0.89 2.91
CA GLY A 60 2.72 1.92 1.92
C GLY A 60 3.56 1.83 0.65
N ASP A 61 4.52 0.92 0.56
CA ASP A 61 5.30 0.66 -0.66
C ASP A 61 4.70 -0.48 -1.48
N ALA A 62 5.07 -0.53 -2.76
CA ALA A 62 4.91 -1.74 -3.57
C ALA A 62 5.61 -2.94 -2.90
N TYR A 63 5.08 -4.14 -3.14
CA TYR A 63 5.78 -5.34 -2.70
C TYR A 63 7.00 -5.58 -3.59
N VAL A 64 8.18 -5.33 -3.03
CA VAL A 64 9.47 -5.75 -3.56
C VAL A 64 10.12 -6.65 -2.53
N ASP A 65 10.34 -7.92 -2.90
CA ASP A 65 10.85 -8.94 -1.97
C ASP A 65 12.37 -8.80 -1.78
N HIS A 66 12.79 -7.76 -1.06
CA HIS A 66 14.19 -7.39 -0.90
C HIS A 66 14.46 -6.83 0.51
N PRO A 67 15.59 -7.16 1.16
CA PRO A 67 15.90 -6.73 2.53
C PRO A 67 16.07 -5.21 2.69
N ALA A 68 16.26 -4.46 1.60
CA ALA A 68 16.24 -3.00 1.62
C ALA A 68 14.84 -2.40 1.89
N PHE A 69 13.79 -3.22 1.87
CA PHE A 69 12.43 -2.80 2.18
C PHE A 69 12.10 -3.20 3.61
N GLY A 70 12.13 -2.23 4.53
CA GLY A 70 12.03 -2.49 5.98
C GLY A 70 10.85 -3.37 6.39
N PRO A 71 9.61 -3.09 5.93
CA PRO A 71 8.45 -3.94 6.25
C PRO A 71 8.59 -5.38 5.71
N VAL A 72 9.21 -5.55 4.54
CA VAL A 72 9.45 -6.86 3.93
C VAL A 72 10.56 -7.61 4.66
N LEU A 73 11.61 -6.92 5.10
CA LEU A 73 12.65 -7.50 5.94
C LEU A 73 12.04 -8.06 7.23
N ILE A 74 11.18 -7.29 7.91
CA ILE A 74 10.49 -7.77 9.12
C ILE A 74 9.59 -8.95 8.82
N ALA A 75 8.85 -8.91 7.70
CA ALA A 75 8.00 -10.03 7.29
C ALA A 75 8.80 -11.32 7.07
N ARG A 76 9.93 -11.24 6.36
CA ARG A 76 10.84 -12.37 6.11
C ARG A 76 11.58 -12.83 7.36
N PHE A 77 11.92 -11.92 8.26
CA PHE A 77 12.51 -12.26 9.54
C PHE A 77 11.55 -13.11 10.39
N LEU A 78 10.28 -12.69 10.50
CA LEU A 78 9.24 -13.46 11.21
C LEU A 78 8.95 -14.79 10.51
N GLU A 79 8.86 -14.81 9.17
CA GLU A 79 8.69 -16.06 8.41
C GLU A 79 9.85 -17.03 8.67
N GLY A 80 11.10 -16.54 8.73
CA GLY A 80 12.28 -17.34 9.04
C GLY A 80 12.29 -17.93 10.46
N LEU A 81 11.50 -17.35 11.38
CA LEU A 81 11.24 -17.90 12.71
C LEU A 81 10.08 -18.91 12.74
N GLY A 82 9.46 -19.19 11.59
CA GLY A 82 8.39 -20.18 11.44
C GLY A 82 6.98 -19.61 11.54
N TYR A 83 6.81 -18.29 11.65
CA TYR A 83 5.49 -17.66 11.62
C TYR A 83 4.90 -17.67 10.21
N ARG A 84 3.58 -17.83 10.11
CA ARG A 84 2.84 -17.63 8.85
C ARG A 84 2.63 -16.14 8.65
N VAL A 85 3.36 -15.52 7.72
CA VAL A 85 3.30 -14.07 7.51
C VAL A 85 2.68 -13.76 6.15
N GLY A 86 1.76 -12.80 6.14
CA GLY A 86 1.16 -12.25 4.94
C GLY A 86 1.54 -10.78 4.73
N LEU A 87 1.49 -10.30 3.47
CA LEU A 87 1.81 -8.92 3.13
C LEU A 87 0.68 -8.25 2.33
N ILE A 88 0.24 -7.07 2.78
CA ILE A 88 -0.68 -6.19 2.06
C ILE A 88 0.09 -4.92 1.67
N ALA A 89 0.36 -4.76 0.38
CA ALA A 89 1.12 -3.64 -0.17
C ALA A 89 0.20 -2.61 -0.83
N GLN A 90 0.32 -1.34 -0.44
CA GLN A 90 -0.48 -0.22 -0.94
C GLN A 90 -1.99 -0.50 -1.02
N PRO A 91 -2.63 -0.98 0.07
CA PRO A 91 -4.08 -1.15 0.06
C PRO A 91 -4.80 0.18 -0.17
N ASP A 92 -5.91 0.14 -0.90
CA ASP A 92 -6.80 1.30 -0.99
C ASP A 92 -7.39 1.61 0.39
N TRP A 93 -7.00 2.75 0.95
CA TRP A 93 -7.38 3.17 2.29
C TRP A 93 -8.74 3.87 2.36
N ARG A 94 -9.45 3.96 1.24
CA ARG A 94 -10.80 4.54 1.21
C ARG A 94 -11.84 3.61 1.86
N SER A 95 -11.52 2.33 2.04
CA SER A 95 -12.33 1.35 2.76
C SER A 95 -11.45 0.39 3.58
N ALA A 96 -12.07 -0.40 4.46
CA ALA A 96 -11.38 -1.45 5.21
C ALA A 96 -11.30 -2.79 4.46
N GLU A 97 -12.01 -2.96 3.33
CA GLU A 97 -12.06 -4.23 2.61
C GLU A 97 -10.68 -4.73 2.15
N PRO A 98 -9.78 -3.91 1.58
CA PRO A 98 -8.45 -4.37 1.18
C PRO A 98 -7.60 -4.90 2.35
N PHE A 99 -7.91 -4.50 3.59
CA PHE A 99 -7.23 -4.94 4.80
C PHE A 99 -7.74 -6.29 5.31
N ARG A 100 -8.81 -6.83 4.69
CA ARG A 100 -9.39 -8.15 4.96
C ARG A 100 -8.94 -9.23 3.98
N GLU A 101 -8.15 -8.88 2.94
CA GLU A 101 -7.71 -9.79 1.87
C GLU A 101 -7.13 -11.11 2.38
N LEU A 102 -6.33 -11.05 3.45
CA LEU A 102 -5.66 -12.21 4.05
C LEU A 102 -6.41 -12.79 5.27
N GLY A 103 -7.60 -12.26 5.56
CA GLY A 103 -8.38 -12.62 6.74
C GLY A 103 -7.83 -12.04 8.04
N ARG A 104 -8.35 -12.55 9.17
CA ARG A 104 -7.95 -12.13 10.51
C ARG A 104 -6.60 -12.77 10.88
N PRO A 105 -5.54 -12.00 11.17
CA PRO A 105 -4.30 -12.56 11.67
C PRO A 105 -4.49 -13.12 13.09
N ARG A 106 -3.74 -14.17 13.43
CA ARG A 106 -3.82 -14.82 14.75
C ARG A 106 -3.13 -14.02 15.85
N LEU A 107 -2.09 -13.25 15.52
CA LEU A 107 -1.29 -12.49 16.46
C LEU A 107 -1.52 -10.97 16.32
N PHE A 108 -1.14 -10.36 15.20
CA PHE A 108 -1.24 -8.90 15.03
C PHE A 108 -1.17 -8.41 13.58
N PHE A 109 -1.55 -7.15 13.37
CA PHE A 109 -1.19 -6.36 12.20
C PHE A 109 0.09 -5.57 12.45
N GLY A 110 1.11 -5.73 11.61
CA GLY A 110 2.28 -4.87 11.58
C GLY A 110 2.11 -3.78 10.52
N VAL A 111 2.16 -2.51 10.88
CA VAL A 111 1.84 -1.40 9.96
C VAL A 111 3.02 -0.43 9.82
N ALA A 112 3.40 -0.14 8.58
CA ALA A 112 4.43 0.84 8.25
C ALA A 112 4.05 1.68 7.01
N ALA A 113 4.44 2.94 6.99
CA ALA A 113 4.25 3.81 5.83
C ALA A 113 5.08 3.42 4.60
N GLY A 114 6.06 2.52 4.77
CA GLY A 114 7.04 2.12 3.77
C GLY A 114 8.47 2.48 4.17
N ASN A 115 9.35 2.56 3.19
CA ASN A 115 10.77 2.94 3.31
C ASN A 115 10.98 4.44 3.49
N LEU A 116 9.96 5.25 3.20
CA LEU A 116 9.99 6.69 3.40
C LEU A 116 8.74 7.12 4.15
N ASP A 117 8.87 8.22 4.90
CA ASP A 117 7.72 8.92 5.43
C ASP A 117 6.73 9.31 4.32
N SER A 118 5.44 9.05 4.53
CA SER A 118 4.41 9.25 3.49
C SER A 118 4.26 10.71 3.07
N MET A 119 4.45 11.65 3.99
CA MET A 119 4.43 13.09 3.67
C MET A 119 5.68 13.47 2.89
N LEU A 120 6.86 12.99 3.29
CA LEU A 120 8.11 13.20 2.56
C LEU A 120 8.15 12.47 1.23
N ASN A 121 7.33 11.45 0.99
CA ASN A 121 7.20 10.83 -0.33
C ASN A 121 6.38 11.74 -1.24
N ARG A 122 5.22 12.21 -0.76
CA ARG A 122 4.34 13.08 -1.55
C ARG A 122 4.85 14.51 -1.75
N LEU A 123 5.45 15.13 -0.74
CA LEU A 123 5.72 16.57 -0.71
C LEU A 123 7.21 16.91 -0.70
N THR A 124 7.62 17.88 -1.53
CA THR A 124 8.94 18.49 -1.46
C THR A 124 9.11 19.32 -0.17
N ALA A 125 10.35 19.73 0.14
CA ALA A 125 10.62 20.63 1.26
C ALA A 125 9.84 21.94 1.17
N GLN A 126 9.53 22.43 -0.04
CA GLN A 126 8.69 23.60 -0.27
C GLN A 126 7.19 23.28 -0.32
N LYS A 127 6.76 22.14 0.23
CA LYS A 127 5.36 21.68 0.31
C LYS A 127 4.67 21.52 -1.06
N LYS A 128 5.41 21.28 -2.14
CA LYS A 128 4.86 20.98 -3.48
C LYS A 128 4.68 19.46 -3.65
N ASN A 129 3.63 19.03 -4.36
CA ASN A 129 3.47 17.62 -4.70
C ASN A 129 4.60 17.16 -5.64
N ARG A 130 5.20 15.99 -5.37
CA ARG A 130 6.08 15.30 -6.31
C ARG A 130 5.26 14.71 -7.45
N ALA A 131 5.88 14.64 -8.62
CA ALA A 131 5.28 14.04 -9.81
C ALA A 131 5.25 12.51 -9.75
N GLU A 132 6.19 11.91 -9.01
CA GLU A 132 6.39 10.46 -8.96
C GLU A 132 6.57 9.99 -7.51
N ASP A 133 6.15 8.76 -7.25
CA ASP A 133 6.47 8.00 -6.02
C ASP A 133 7.39 6.83 -6.42
N PRO A 134 8.69 6.85 -6.07
CA PRO A 134 9.66 5.85 -6.49
C PRO A 134 9.40 4.46 -5.90
N TYR A 135 8.58 4.36 -4.86
CA TYR A 135 8.22 3.10 -4.21
C TYR A 135 6.83 2.59 -4.63
N SER A 136 6.17 3.27 -5.57
CA SER A 136 4.89 2.85 -6.13
C SER A 136 5.07 2.14 -7.47
N PRO A 137 4.20 1.18 -7.84
CA PRO A 137 4.27 0.51 -9.13
C PRO A 137 4.22 1.51 -10.29
N GLY A 138 5.28 1.51 -11.10
CA GLY A 138 5.42 2.42 -12.24
C GLY A 138 5.56 3.90 -11.87
N GLY A 139 6.03 4.22 -10.67
CA GLY A 139 6.26 5.60 -10.23
C GLY A 139 4.98 6.39 -9.91
N ARG A 140 3.82 5.73 -9.88
CA ARG A 140 2.53 6.41 -9.80
C ARG A 140 2.35 7.13 -8.46
N PRO A 141 2.07 8.44 -8.45
CA PRO A 141 1.78 9.15 -7.21
C PRO A 141 0.39 8.79 -6.68
N GLY A 142 0.14 9.06 -5.40
CA GLY A 142 -1.20 8.92 -4.81
C GLY A 142 -1.65 7.48 -4.57
N GLN A 143 -0.71 6.53 -4.49
CA GLN A 143 -0.97 5.13 -4.18
C GLN A 143 -0.96 4.81 -2.67
N ARG A 144 -0.65 5.80 -1.83
CA ARG A 144 -0.73 5.72 -0.36
C ARG A 144 -1.34 7.01 0.20
N PRO A 145 -1.95 6.97 1.39
CA PRO A 145 -2.46 8.16 2.06
C PRO A 145 -1.32 9.01 2.64
N ASP A 146 -1.63 10.29 2.85
CA ASP A 146 -0.87 11.13 3.77
C ASP A 146 -0.96 10.56 5.19
N ARG A 147 0.17 10.49 5.90
CA ARG A 147 0.27 9.85 7.24
C ARG A 147 -0.17 8.40 7.20
N ALA A 148 0.40 7.66 6.25
CA ALA A 148 0.01 6.30 5.93
C ALA A 148 -0.02 5.37 7.15
N THR A 149 0.93 5.48 8.09
CA THR A 149 0.93 4.65 9.30
C THR A 149 -0.36 4.82 10.11
N VAL A 150 -0.84 6.06 10.27
CA VAL A 150 -2.06 6.36 11.04
C VAL A 150 -3.29 5.83 10.30
N VAL A 151 -3.40 6.12 9.00
CA VAL A 151 -4.57 5.74 8.20
C VAL A 151 -4.67 4.23 8.09
N TYR A 152 -3.56 3.54 7.80
CA TYR A 152 -3.55 2.09 7.69
C TYR A 152 -3.84 1.40 9.02
N ALA A 153 -3.29 1.89 10.15
CA ALA A 153 -3.63 1.35 11.47
C ALA A 153 -5.13 1.46 11.76
N GLN A 154 -5.75 2.59 11.42
CA GLN A 154 -7.19 2.77 11.60
C GLN A 154 -8.02 1.83 10.71
N ARG A 155 -7.57 1.56 9.48
CA ARG A 155 -8.22 0.57 8.60
C ARG A 155 -8.04 -0.85 9.07
N CYS A 156 -6.89 -1.22 9.61
CA CYS A 156 -6.71 -2.51 10.29
C CYS A 156 -7.68 -2.65 11.48
N ARG A 157 -7.85 -1.60 12.28
CA ARG A 157 -8.81 -1.59 13.41
C ARG A 157 -10.25 -1.73 12.95
N GLU A 158 -10.62 -1.10 11.84
CA GLU A 158 -11.94 -1.22 11.22
C GLU A 158 -12.17 -2.60 10.60
N ALA A 159 -11.13 -3.21 10.01
CA ALA A 159 -11.17 -4.55 9.48
C ALA A 159 -11.41 -5.58 10.59
N TYR A 160 -10.65 -5.49 11.69
CA TYR A 160 -10.76 -6.38 12.86
C TYR A 160 -10.47 -5.63 14.17
N LYS A 161 -11.54 -5.34 14.93
CA LYS A 161 -11.49 -4.51 16.13
C LYS A 161 -10.55 -5.02 17.22
N ASP A 162 -10.49 -6.34 17.43
CA ASP A 162 -9.79 -6.94 18.57
C ASP A 162 -8.42 -7.53 18.20
N VAL A 163 -7.90 -7.23 17.02
CA VAL A 163 -6.55 -7.66 16.63
C VAL A 163 -5.56 -6.59 17.10
N PRO A 164 -4.46 -6.98 17.79
CA PRO A 164 -3.39 -6.05 18.13
C PRO A 164 -2.77 -5.38 16.88
N ILE A 165 -2.43 -4.11 16.99
CA ILE A 165 -1.82 -3.32 15.93
C ILE A 165 -0.46 -2.82 16.42
N VAL A 166 0.59 -3.26 15.74
CA VAL A 166 1.97 -2.85 15.98
C VAL A 166 2.39 -1.91 14.85
N ILE A 167 2.78 -0.69 15.18
CA ILE A 167 3.26 0.29 14.20
C ILE A 167 4.79 0.41 14.25
N GLY A 168 5.40 0.64 13.09
CA GLY A 168 6.86 0.78 12.98
C GLY A 168 7.31 1.53 11.74
N GLY A 169 8.60 1.41 11.44
CA GLY A 169 9.27 2.10 10.33
C GLY A 169 9.62 3.56 10.64
N ILE A 170 10.17 4.25 9.63
CA ILE A 170 10.69 5.62 9.77
C ILE A 170 9.60 6.60 10.22
N GLU A 171 8.41 6.52 9.61
CA GLU A 171 7.28 7.41 9.92
C GLU A 171 6.85 7.33 11.40
N ALA A 172 6.79 6.11 11.95
CA ALA A 172 6.43 5.90 13.36
C ALA A 172 7.58 6.26 14.31
N SER A 173 8.80 5.83 13.99
CA SER A 173 9.99 6.00 14.84
C SER A 173 10.31 7.46 15.12
N LEU A 174 10.19 8.31 14.10
CA LEU A 174 10.43 9.76 14.19
C LEU A 174 9.33 10.50 14.95
N ARG A 175 8.14 9.90 15.09
CA ARG A 175 6.96 10.49 15.73
C ARG A 175 6.52 9.79 17.02
N ARG A 176 7.43 9.00 17.62
CA ARG A 176 7.15 8.17 18.80
C ARG A 176 6.83 8.97 20.06
N ILE A 177 7.33 10.21 20.16
CA ILE A 177 7.04 11.17 21.22
C ILE A 177 6.37 12.42 20.62
N ALA A 178 6.03 13.39 21.47
CA ALA A 178 5.60 14.69 21.00
C ALA A 178 6.65 15.29 20.05
N HIS A 179 6.21 15.80 18.91
CA HIS A 179 7.09 16.28 17.84
C HIS A 179 6.47 17.49 17.15
N PHE A 180 7.32 18.35 16.58
CA PHE A 180 6.86 19.42 15.71
C PHE A 180 6.54 18.85 14.33
N ASP A 181 5.31 19.05 13.88
CA ASP A 181 4.87 18.65 12.56
C ASP A 181 5.08 19.80 11.57
N TYR A 182 6.10 19.68 10.73
CA TYR A 182 6.46 20.69 9.73
C TYR A 182 5.32 21.00 8.74
N TRP A 183 4.49 20.01 8.44
CA TRP A 183 3.42 20.14 7.45
C TRP A 183 2.25 20.97 7.96
N GLN A 184 1.98 20.91 9.27
CA GLN A 184 0.89 21.61 9.93
C GLN A 184 1.34 22.75 10.86
N GLU A 185 2.65 22.97 11.01
CA GLU A 185 3.27 24.01 11.84
C GLU A 185 2.78 23.99 13.29
N LYS A 186 2.66 22.79 13.87
CA LYS A 186 2.21 22.61 15.25
C LYS A 186 2.88 21.43 15.93
N VAL A 187 2.90 21.44 17.26
CA VAL A 187 3.29 20.27 18.04
C VAL A 187 2.16 19.25 18.00
N ARG A 188 2.50 18.00 17.66
CA ARG A 188 1.61 16.84 17.75
C ARG A 188 2.07 15.93 18.87
N ARG A 189 1.14 15.20 19.46
CA ARG A 189 1.42 14.09 20.39
C ARG A 189 2.03 12.90 19.64
N SER A 190 2.37 11.85 20.38
CA SER A 190 2.87 10.60 19.80
C SER A 190 1.93 10.03 18.75
N ILE A 191 2.49 9.56 17.63
CA ILE A 191 1.76 8.86 16.57
C ILE A 191 1.03 7.61 17.09
N LEU A 192 1.52 6.97 18.16
CA LEU A 192 0.88 5.81 18.78
C LEU A 192 -0.57 6.12 19.19
N ILE A 193 -0.79 7.31 19.76
CA ILE A 193 -2.11 7.77 20.21
C ILE A 193 -3.01 8.10 19.02
N ASP A 194 -2.47 8.75 17.99
CA ASP A 194 -3.24 9.14 16.80
C ASP A 194 -3.63 7.93 15.94
N ALA A 195 -2.75 6.93 15.85
CA ALA A 195 -2.98 5.67 15.15
C ALA A 195 -3.93 4.73 15.90
N LYS A 196 -4.12 4.92 17.21
CA LYS A 196 -4.82 3.95 18.10
C LYS A 196 -4.22 2.54 18.00
N ALA A 197 -2.90 2.51 17.86
CA ALA A 197 -2.13 1.26 17.84
C ALA A 197 -1.80 0.84 19.27
N ASP A 198 -1.52 -0.45 19.44
CA ASP A 198 -1.28 -1.06 20.75
C ASP A 198 0.21 -1.01 21.13
N LEU A 199 1.10 -1.06 20.13
CA LEU A 199 2.54 -1.00 20.32
C LEU A 199 3.23 -0.21 19.20
N LEU A 200 4.29 0.50 19.54
CA LEU A 200 5.20 1.16 18.59
C LEU A 200 6.60 0.59 18.74
N LEU A 201 7.15 0.06 17.66
CA LEU A 201 8.55 -0.38 17.57
C LEU A 201 9.38 0.67 16.81
N TYR A 202 10.56 1.00 17.33
CA TYR A 202 11.47 1.98 16.73
C TYR A 202 12.92 1.48 16.72
N GLY A 203 13.72 1.95 15.76
CA GLY A 203 15.09 1.48 15.58
C GLY A 203 15.14 0.10 14.91
N ASN A 204 15.98 -0.81 15.41
CA ASN A 204 16.01 -2.20 14.96
C ASN A 204 14.82 -2.94 15.56
N ALA A 205 13.83 -3.25 14.73
CA ALA A 205 12.58 -3.86 15.17
C ALA A 205 12.66 -5.39 15.25
N GLU A 206 13.63 -6.02 14.57
CA GLU A 206 13.83 -7.48 14.57
C GLU A 206 13.99 -8.03 15.98
N ARG A 207 14.70 -7.30 16.86
CA ARG A 207 14.87 -7.70 18.27
C ARG A 207 13.65 -7.41 19.13
N ALA A 208 12.88 -6.38 18.80
CA ALA A 208 11.79 -5.89 19.65
C ALA A 208 10.43 -6.53 19.32
N ILE A 209 10.33 -7.19 18.17
CA ILE A 209 9.09 -7.82 17.68
C ILE A 209 8.90 -9.27 18.16
N VAL A 210 9.94 -9.85 18.79
CA VAL A 210 9.97 -11.24 19.30
C VAL A 210 9.87 -11.30 20.82
#